data_AF-R7M9X4-F1
#
_entry.id   AF-R7M9X4-F1
#
_cell.length_a   1.000
_cell.length_b   1.000
_cell.length_c   1.000
_cell.angle_alpha   90.00
_cell.angle_beta   90.00
_cell.angle_gamma   90.00
#
_symmetry.space_group_name_H-M   'P 1'
#
loop_
_entity.id
_entity.type
_entity.pdbx_description
1 polymer ?
#
loop_
_entity_poly.entity_id
_entity_poly.type
_entity_poly.pdbx_seq_one_letter_code
_entity_poly.pdbx_strand_id
1 'polypeptide(L)'
;MKKEYDLQGNLRKNSIIMCQMMITSDNEFFKKIGLEETKRYFRESYKFVCNYKNLGERNIISAAVHLDETTPHMHLTFIPVIHTKDEQGNAVDKICARDFWRGRDSYSKLHRIIDKFYETIDKFIHWICEKFDMGAEDNLIRDFQKETNTFLDPEKQIKKEEREMEWNGI
;
A
#
# COMPACT_ATOMS: atom_id res chain seq x y z
N MET A 1 0.06 18.83 -24.22
CA MET A 1 -0.23 18.95 -22.76
C MET A 1 -1.32 19.98 -22.45
N LYS A 2 -1.09 21.31 -22.41
CA LYS A 2 -2.15 22.28 -22.02
C LYS A 2 -3.38 22.34 -22.95
N LYS A 3 -3.25 21.93 -24.22
CA LYS A 3 -4.36 21.95 -25.20
C LYS A 3 -5.20 20.67 -25.23
N GLU A 4 -4.77 19.61 -24.54
CA GLU A 4 -5.40 18.29 -24.60
C GLU A 4 -6.06 17.90 -23.26
N TYR A 5 -5.64 18.55 -22.18
CA TYR A 5 -6.20 18.40 -20.85
C TYR A 5 -6.46 19.80 -20.28
N ASP A 6 -7.69 20.09 -19.87
CA ASP A 6 -8.12 21.38 -19.25
C ASP A 6 -7.60 21.51 -17.80
N LEU A 7 -6.31 21.25 -17.62
CA LEU A 7 -5.63 21.21 -16.33
C LEU A 7 -5.04 22.58 -16.00
N GLN A 8 -5.44 23.12 -14.86
CA GLN A 8 -4.89 24.36 -14.33
C GLN A 8 -3.62 24.10 -13.51
N GLY A 9 -2.85 25.15 -13.25
CA GLY A 9 -1.63 25.01 -12.45
C GLY A 9 -0.73 26.23 -12.53
N ASN A 10 -0.26 26.70 -11.38
CA ASN A 10 0.82 27.69 -11.30
C ASN A 10 2.16 26.98 -11.52
N LEU A 11 2.38 26.50 -12.74
CA LEU A 11 3.59 25.77 -13.11
C LEU A 11 4.78 26.73 -13.15
N ARG A 12 5.82 26.39 -12.40
CA ARG A 12 7.12 27.04 -12.37
C ARG A 12 8.16 26.08 -12.94
N LYS A 13 9.37 26.59 -13.20
CA LYS A 13 10.49 25.77 -13.71
C LYS A 13 10.77 24.52 -12.85
N ASN A 14 10.54 24.60 -11.55
CA ASN A 14 10.76 23.53 -10.57
C ASN A 14 9.47 22.78 -10.17
N SER A 15 8.37 22.97 -10.90
CA SER A 15 7.14 22.22 -10.63
C SER A 15 7.29 20.75 -11.01
N ILE A 16 6.90 19.87 -10.08
CA ILE A 16 6.77 18.44 -10.35
C ILE A 16 5.48 18.23 -11.14
N ILE A 17 5.62 17.97 -12.44
CA ILE A 17 4.50 17.77 -13.38
C ILE A 17 4.14 16.30 -13.56
N MET A 18 5.04 15.38 -13.17
CA MET A 18 4.88 13.94 -13.28
C MET A 18 5.50 13.26 -12.06
N CYS A 19 4.88 12.17 -11.62
CA CYS A 19 5.40 11.26 -10.60
C CYS A 19 5.55 9.86 -11.20
N GLN A 20 6.58 9.14 -10.80
CA GLN A 20 6.73 7.71 -11.10
C GLN A 20 6.70 6.92 -9.79
N MET A 21 5.88 5.88 -9.75
CA MET A 21 5.86 4.87 -8.71
C MET A 21 6.51 3.59 -9.24
N MET A 22 7.41 3.02 -8.44
CA MET A 22 7.84 1.64 -8.59
C MET A 22 6.94 0.78 -7.70
N ILE A 23 6.26 -0.20 -8.30
CA ILE A 23 5.42 -1.16 -7.58
C ILE A 23 6.05 -2.52 -7.76
N THR A 24 6.39 -3.18 -6.65
CA THR A 24 7.09 -4.45 -6.62
C THR A 24 6.89 -5.14 -5.27
N SER A 25 7.41 -6.34 -5.14
CA SER A 25 7.56 -7.12 -3.90
C SER A 25 8.90 -7.87 -3.98
N ASP A 26 9.15 -8.84 -3.11
CA ASP A 26 10.31 -9.71 -3.21
C ASP A 26 10.10 -10.84 -4.23
N ASN A 27 11.18 -11.54 -4.58
CA ASN A 27 11.15 -12.60 -5.59
C ASN A 27 10.44 -13.87 -5.07
N GLU A 28 10.51 -14.18 -3.78
CA GLU A 28 9.80 -15.33 -3.19
C GLU A 28 8.29 -15.17 -3.29
N PHE A 29 7.77 -13.97 -3.03
CA PHE A 29 6.37 -13.62 -3.21
C PHE A 29 5.90 -13.92 -4.63
N PHE A 30 6.62 -13.43 -5.65
CA PHE A 30 6.22 -13.64 -7.04
C PHE A 30 6.36 -15.10 -7.50
N LYS A 31 7.37 -15.83 -7.01
CA LYS A 31 7.49 -17.28 -7.23
C LYS A 31 6.32 -18.04 -6.62
N LYS A 32 5.88 -17.66 -5.42
CA LYS A 32 4.79 -18.31 -4.69
C LYS A 32 3.43 -18.13 -5.37
N ILE A 33 3.13 -16.92 -5.85
CA ILE A 33 1.82 -16.63 -6.48
C ILE A 33 1.76 -17.07 -7.95
N GLY A 34 2.91 -17.15 -8.63
CA GLY A 34 3.00 -17.52 -10.02
C GLY A 34 2.52 -16.43 -11.00
N LEU A 35 2.79 -16.64 -12.29
CA LEU A 35 2.69 -15.60 -13.33
C LEU A 35 1.29 -14.97 -13.48
N GLU A 36 0.21 -15.77 -13.38
CA GLU A 36 -1.14 -15.23 -13.56
C GLU A 36 -1.54 -14.31 -12.40
N GLU A 37 -1.22 -14.68 -11.16
CA GLU A 37 -1.46 -13.81 -10.01
C GLU A 37 -0.48 -12.64 -9.98
N THR A 38 0.74 -12.76 -10.49
CA THR A 38 1.64 -11.61 -10.72
C THR A 38 1.02 -10.59 -11.68
N LYS A 39 0.44 -11.03 -12.80
CA LYS A 39 -0.28 -10.13 -13.73
C LYS A 39 -1.47 -9.49 -13.04
N ARG A 40 -2.24 -10.25 -12.26
CA ARG A 40 -3.38 -9.74 -11.48
C ARG A 40 -2.93 -8.71 -10.46
N TYR A 41 -1.85 -8.98 -9.72
CA TYR A 41 -1.24 -8.05 -8.76
C TYR A 41 -0.99 -6.69 -9.41
N PHE A 42 -0.27 -6.64 -10.54
CA PHE A 42 0.01 -5.36 -11.21
C PHE A 42 -1.24 -4.68 -11.79
N ARG A 43 -2.23 -5.43 -12.28
CA ARG A 43 -3.51 -4.85 -12.72
C ARG A 43 -4.27 -4.21 -11.56
N GLU A 44 -4.32 -4.87 -10.40
CA GLU A 44 -4.99 -4.31 -9.22
C GLU A 44 -4.21 -3.12 -8.64
N SER A 45 -2.88 -3.16 -8.66
CA SER A 45 -2.05 -2.00 -8.29
C SER A 45 -2.27 -0.81 -9.24
N TYR A 46 -2.37 -1.05 -10.54
CA TYR A 46 -2.69 -0.01 -11.52
C TYR A 46 -4.05 0.63 -11.22
N LYS A 47 -5.10 -0.17 -11.01
CA LYS A 47 -6.44 0.31 -10.64
C LYS A 47 -6.41 1.09 -9.34
N PHE A 48 -5.67 0.63 -8.34
CA PHE A 48 -5.51 1.33 -7.07
C PHE A 48 -4.96 2.74 -7.29
N VAL A 49 -3.91 2.90 -8.09
CA VAL A 49 -3.34 4.22 -8.39
C VAL A 49 -4.33 5.09 -9.16
N CYS A 50 -5.04 4.53 -10.14
CA CYS A 50 -6.08 5.26 -10.87
C CYS A 50 -7.20 5.77 -9.95
N ASN A 51 -7.59 4.98 -8.95
CA ASN A 51 -8.66 5.37 -8.03
C ASN A 51 -8.18 6.29 -6.90
N TYR A 52 -6.88 6.29 -6.59
CA TYR A 52 -6.33 7.10 -5.50
C TYR A 52 -6.61 8.60 -5.72
N LYS A 53 -7.29 9.22 -4.76
CA LYS A 53 -7.75 10.62 -4.83
C LYS A 53 -8.53 10.96 -6.12
N ASN A 54 -9.19 9.96 -6.72
CA ASN A 54 -9.92 10.08 -7.98
C ASN A 54 -9.04 10.52 -9.17
N LEU A 55 -7.75 10.12 -9.16
CA LEU A 55 -6.78 10.48 -10.20
C LEU A 55 -7.31 10.19 -11.62
N GLY A 56 -7.88 9.01 -11.84
CA GLY A 56 -8.43 8.54 -13.10
C GLY A 56 -7.35 8.12 -14.11
N GLU A 57 -7.70 7.15 -14.96
CA GLU A 57 -6.79 6.61 -16.00
C GLU A 57 -6.27 7.67 -16.97
N ARG A 58 -7.07 8.71 -17.24
CA ARG A 58 -6.70 9.83 -18.12
C ARG A 58 -5.41 10.55 -17.69
N ASN A 59 -5.05 10.47 -16.41
CA ASN A 59 -3.87 11.11 -15.85
C ASN A 59 -2.66 10.16 -15.73
N ILE A 60 -2.80 8.89 -16.16
CA ILE A 60 -1.68 7.95 -16.26
C ILE A 60 -0.98 8.15 -17.60
N ILE A 61 0.34 8.33 -17.54
CA ILE A 61 1.20 8.50 -18.72
C ILE A 61 1.74 7.15 -19.21
N SER A 62 2.13 6.28 -18.28
CA SER A 62 2.68 4.96 -18.59
C SER A 62 2.52 4.01 -17.41
N ALA A 63 2.38 2.72 -17.70
CA ALA A 63 2.45 1.63 -16.75
C ALA A 63 3.17 0.45 -17.42
N ALA A 64 4.49 0.37 -17.22
CA ALA A 64 5.32 -0.67 -17.81
C ALA A 64 5.67 -1.72 -16.74
N VAL A 65 5.41 -2.99 -17.04
CA VAL A 65 5.74 -4.12 -16.16
C VAL A 65 6.97 -4.82 -16.73
N HIS A 66 8.03 -4.92 -15.95
CA HIS A 66 9.23 -5.66 -16.27
C HIS A 66 9.17 -7.01 -15.54
N LEU A 67 9.22 -8.11 -16.30
CA LEU A 67 9.17 -9.49 -15.79
C LEU A 67 10.48 -10.25 -16.04
N ASP A 68 11.38 -9.65 -16.81
CA ASP A 68 12.64 -10.17 -17.33
C ASP A 68 13.86 -9.72 -16.50
N GLU A 69 13.65 -8.86 -15.51
CA GLU A 69 14.65 -8.43 -14.55
C GLU A 69 14.68 -9.34 -13.29
N THR A 70 15.55 -9.02 -12.33
CA THR A 70 15.77 -9.84 -11.11
C THR A 70 14.48 -10.11 -10.33
N THR A 71 13.61 -9.09 -10.22
CA THR A 71 12.33 -9.19 -9.51
C THR A 71 11.26 -8.46 -10.32
N PRO A 72 10.10 -9.09 -10.59
CA PRO A 72 8.98 -8.44 -11.28
C PRO A 72 8.61 -7.09 -10.66
N HIS A 73 8.55 -6.03 -11.45
CA HIS A 73 8.15 -4.71 -10.97
C HIS A 73 7.46 -3.89 -12.06
N MET A 74 6.71 -2.87 -11.63
CA MET A 74 6.00 -1.94 -12.51
C MET A 74 6.48 -0.52 -12.28
N HIS A 75 6.88 0.15 -13.37
CA HIS A 75 7.05 1.60 -13.43
C HIS A 75 5.75 2.25 -13.88
N LEU A 76 5.06 2.89 -12.95
CA LEU A 76 3.80 3.60 -13.21
C LEU A 76 4.02 5.11 -13.11
N THR A 77 3.90 5.81 -14.23
CA THR A 77 4.09 7.26 -14.32
C THR A 77 2.76 7.97 -14.55
N PHE A 78 2.49 9.03 -13.77
CA PHE A 78 1.23 9.77 -13.82
C PHE A 78 1.41 11.27 -13.53
N ILE A 79 0.42 12.08 -13.88
CA ILE A 79 0.34 13.52 -13.58
C ILE A 79 -0.40 13.70 -12.24
N PRO A 80 0.19 14.33 -11.21
CA PRO A 80 -0.44 14.47 -9.90
C PRO A 80 -1.50 15.59 -9.91
N VAL A 81 -2.72 15.24 -10.31
CA VAL A 81 -3.88 16.14 -10.40
C VAL A 81 -4.67 16.13 -9.10
N ILE A 82 -5.00 17.32 -8.60
CA ILE A 82 -5.95 17.51 -7.50
C ILE A 82 -7.25 18.10 -8.04
N HIS A 83 -8.37 17.70 -7.43
CA HIS A 83 -9.68 18.26 -7.70
C HIS A 83 -9.99 19.33 -6.64
N THR A 84 -10.17 20.58 -7.07
CA THR A 84 -10.40 21.71 -6.18
C THR A 84 -11.45 22.66 -6.79
N LYS A 85 -11.71 23.78 -6.11
CA LYS A 85 -12.49 24.89 -6.65
C LYS A 85 -11.61 26.10 -6.92
N ASP A 86 -11.97 26.88 -7.94
CA ASP A 86 -11.39 28.21 -8.18
C ASP A 86 -11.98 29.27 -7.23
N GLU A 87 -11.55 30.53 -7.39
CA GLU A 87 -12.02 31.67 -6.58
C GLU A 87 -13.53 31.94 -6.73
N GLN A 88 -14.13 31.49 -7.83
CA GLN A 88 -15.56 31.65 -8.15
C GLN A 88 -16.39 30.42 -7.70
N GLY A 89 -15.73 29.39 -7.17
CA GLY A 89 -16.36 28.17 -6.68
C GLY A 89 -16.58 27.08 -7.73
N ASN A 90 -16.09 27.26 -8.96
CA ASN A 90 -16.21 26.27 -10.02
C ASN A 90 -15.21 25.12 -9.78
N ALA A 91 -15.61 23.90 -10.11
CA ALA A 91 -14.72 22.75 -10.03
C ALA A 91 -13.59 22.87 -11.06
N VAL A 92 -12.35 22.71 -10.60
CA VAL A 92 -11.16 22.76 -11.44
C VAL A 92 -10.18 21.66 -11.07
N ASP A 93 -9.56 21.10 -12.09
CA ASP A 93 -8.49 20.14 -11.95
C ASP A 93 -7.14 20.85 -12.03
N LYS A 94 -6.27 20.60 -11.06
CA LYS A 94 -4.99 21.32 -10.95
C LYS A 94 -3.82 20.37 -10.79
N ILE A 95 -2.74 20.59 -11.56
CA ILE A 95 -1.47 19.89 -11.33
C ILE A 95 -0.81 20.47 -10.06
N CYS A 96 -0.69 19.66 -9.01
CA CYS A 96 -0.05 20.07 -7.77
C CYS A 96 0.46 18.85 -6.98
N ALA A 97 1.68 18.38 -7.26
CA ALA A 97 2.27 17.23 -6.56
C ALA A 97 2.27 17.37 -5.04
N ARG A 98 2.63 18.56 -4.52
CA ARG A 98 2.64 18.80 -3.08
C ARG A 98 1.28 18.51 -2.45
N ASP A 99 0.21 19.06 -3.01
CA ASP A 99 -1.14 18.92 -2.45
C ASP A 99 -1.76 17.56 -2.81
N PHE A 100 -1.37 16.97 -3.94
CA PHE A 100 -1.68 15.58 -4.29
C PHE A 100 -1.16 14.61 -3.23
N TRP A 101 0.04 14.86 -2.67
CA TRP A 101 0.59 14.08 -1.57
C TRP A 101 0.20 14.62 -0.18
N ARG A 102 -0.40 15.81 -0.10
CA ARG A 102 -0.84 16.40 1.17
C ARG A 102 -2.09 15.68 1.69
N GLY A 103 -1.97 15.07 2.86
CA GLY A 103 -3.04 14.35 3.57
C GLY A 103 -3.34 12.95 2.99
N ARG A 104 -3.74 11.95 3.80
CA ARG A 104 -4.03 11.87 5.25
C ARG A 104 -2.97 10.98 5.90
N ASP A 105 -2.51 11.31 7.11
CA ASP A 105 -2.23 10.39 8.24
C ASP A 105 -2.22 8.88 7.92
N SER A 106 -1.46 8.42 6.93
CA SER A 106 -1.69 7.09 6.35
C SER A 106 -1.10 6.06 7.28
N TYR A 107 0.11 6.34 7.74
CA TYR A 107 0.78 5.60 8.80
C TYR A 107 0.04 5.73 10.13
N SER A 108 -0.32 6.93 10.58
CA SER A 108 -0.97 7.13 11.88
C SER A 108 -2.39 6.53 11.92
N LYS A 109 -3.16 6.57 10.82
CA LYS A 109 -4.46 5.90 10.73
C LYS A 109 -4.31 4.39 10.59
N LEU A 110 -3.34 3.91 9.82
CA LEU A 110 -3.05 2.48 9.69
C LEU A 110 -2.61 1.90 11.03
N HIS A 111 -1.67 2.54 11.72
CA HIS A 111 -1.29 2.20 13.09
C HIS A 111 -2.51 2.15 14.00
N ARG A 112 -3.39 3.16 13.99
CA ARG A 112 -4.62 3.13 14.82
C ARG A 112 -5.58 1.99 14.47
N ILE A 113 -5.68 1.60 13.19
CA ILE A 113 -6.49 0.45 12.77
C ILE A 113 -5.87 -0.85 13.28
N ILE A 114 -4.55 -0.99 13.13
CA ILE A 114 -3.78 -2.13 13.59
C ILE A 114 -3.89 -2.25 15.13
N ASP A 115 -3.66 -1.17 15.86
CA ASP A 115 -3.79 -1.12 17.33
C ASP A 115 -5.19 -1.55 17.79
N LYS A 116 -6.25 -1.05 17.13
CA LYS A 116 -7.63 -1.43 17.46
C LYS A 116 -7.96 -2.88 17.13
N PHE A 117 -7.35 -3.43 16.08
CA PHE A 117 -7.48 -4.85 15.76
C PHE A 117 -6.85 -5.70 16.87
N TYR A 118 -5.65 -5.34 17.36
CA TYR A 118 -5.00 -6.03 18.48
C TYR A 118 -5.82 -5.99 19.76
N GLU A 119 -6.31 -4.80 20.15
CA GLU A 119 -7.19 -4.67 21.33
C GLU A 119 -8.44 -5.56 21.22
N THR A 120 -8.93 -5.79 20.01
CA THR A 120 -10.13 -6.61 19.78
C THR A 120 -9.80 -8.10 19.85
N ILE A 121 -8.67 -8.52 19.28
CA ILE A 121 -8.19 -9.90 19.34
C ILE A 121 -7.86 -10.30 20.77
N ASP A 122 -7.17 -9.44 21.52
CA ASP A 122 -6.85 -9.64 22.94
C ASP A 122 -8.13 -9.91 23.76
N LYS A 123 -9.14 -9.04 23.63
CA LYS A 123 -10.45 -9.25 24.27
C LYS A 123 -11.14 -10.54 23.82
N PHE A 124 -10.98 -10.93 22.56
CA PHE A 124 -11.58 -12.15 22.03
C PHE A 124 -10.89 -13.41 22.58
N ILE A 125 -9.56 -13.40 22.67
CA ILE A 125 -8.77 -14.50 23.25
C ILE A 125 -9.14 -14.65 24.73
N HIS A 126 -9.13 -13.55 25.48
CA HIS A 126 -9.57 -13.54 26.88
C HIS A 126 -10.97 -14.13 27.04
N TRP A 127 -11.92 -13.68 26.21
CA TRP A 127 -13.29 -14.19 26.21
C TRP A 127 -13.37 -15.69 25.87
N ILE A 128 -12.57 -16.20 24.92
CA ILE A 128 -12.48 -17.63 24.63
C ILE A 128 -11.97 -18.40 25.83
N CYS A 129 -10.86 -17.94 26.44
CA CYS A 129 -10.28 -18.60 27.61
C CYS A 129 -11.29 -18.73 28.76
N GLU A 130 -12.02 -17.65 29.07
CA GLU A 130 -13.10 -17.68 30.07
C GLU A 130 -14.26 -18.60 29.67
N LYS A 131 -14.68 -18.58 28.39
CA LYS A 131 -15.86 -19.33 27.94
C LYS A 131 -15.66 -20.83 27.87
N PHE A 132 -14.44 -21.26 27.56
CA PHE A 132 -14.13 -22.67 27.35
C PHE A 132 -13.32 -23.28 28.50
N ASP A 133 -13.13 -22.55 29.60
CA ASP A 133 -12.31 -22.95 30.76
C ASP A 133 -10.91 -23.41 30.31
N MET A 134 -10.42 -22.80 29.24
CA MET A 134 -9.07 -23.04 28.74
C MET A 134 -8.14 -22.30 29.68
N GLY A 135 -7.09 -22.98 30.15
CA GLY A 135 -6.11 -22.40 31.08
C GLY A 135 -5.43 -21.12 30.57
N ALA A 136 -4.42 -20.65 31.30
CA ALA A 136 -3.81 -19.33 31.10
C ALA A 136 -3.62 -18.91 29.63
N GLU A 137 -4.14 -17.71 29.31
CA GLU A 137 -4.11 -17.03 28.01
C GLU A 137 -2.73 -17.08 27.32
N ASP A 138 -1.67 -16.92 28.11
CA ASP A 138 -0.28 -16.99 27.67
C ASP A 138 0.10 -18.34 27.04
N ASN A 139 -0.49 -19.45 27.52
CA ASN A 139 -0.23 -20.77 26.95
C ASN A 139 -0.88 -20.90 25.56
N LEU A 140 -2.12 -20.41 25.40
CA LEU A 140 -2.83 -20.46 24.12
C LEU A 140 -2.10 -19.64 23.05
N ILE A 141 -1.70 -18.41 23.39
CA ILE A 141 -0.95 -17.54 22.48
C ILE A 141 0.40 -18.17 22.14
N ARG A 142 1.13 -18.67 23.14
CA ARG A 142 2.44 -19.31 22.92
C ARG A 142 2.32 -20.52 21.99
N ASP A 143 1.35 -21.38 22.24
CA ASP A 143 1.18 -22.62 21.51
C ASP A 143 0.73 -22.32 20.06
N PHE A 144 -0.21 -21.38 19.86
CA PHE A 144 -0.58 -20.87 18.53
C PHE A 144 0.63 -20.34 17.75
N GLN A 145 1.42 -19.45 18.36
CA GLN A 145 2.58 -18.85 17.70
C GLN A 145 3.65 -19.89 17.36
N LYS A 146 3.83 -20.90 18.22
CA LYS A 146 4.79 -21.99 18.03
C LYS A 146 4.34 -22.94 16.92
N GLU A 147 3.06 -23.32 16.91
CA GLU A 147 2.50 -24.26 15.92
C GLU A 147 2.43 -23.65 14.53
N THR A 148 2.03 -22.38 14.44
CA THR A 148 1.91 -21.68 13.16
C THR A 148 3.23 -21.08 12.68
N ASN A 149 4.25 -21.03 13.54
CA ASN A 149 5.49 -20.31 13.30
C ASN A 149 5.23 -18.84 12.92
N THR A 150 4.23 -18.19 13.54
CA THR A 150 3.90 -16.78 13.33
C THR A 150 3.84 -16.04 14.66
N PHE A 151 4.17 -14.75 14.67
CA PHE A 151 3.91 -13.86 15.80
C PHE A 151 2.59 -13.12 15.59
N LEU A 152 1.78 -13.01 16.64
CA LEU A 152 0.61 -12.15 16.59
C LEU A 152 1.03 -10.69 16.50
N ASP A 153 2.09 -10.30 17.22
CA ASP A 153 2.71 -8.97 17.13
C ASP A 153 3.26 -8.72 15.71
N PRO A 154 2.78 -7.70 15.00
CA PRO A 154 3.06 -7.52 13.58
C PRO A 154 4.49 -7.02 13.37
N GLU A 155 5.03 -6.22 14.30
CA GLU A 155 6.40 -5.72 14.20
C GLU A 155 7.40 -6.85 14.43
N LYS A 156 7.12 -7.75 15.37
CA LYS A 156 7.93 -8.95 15.59
C LYS A 156 7.84 -9.90 14.39
N GLN A 157 6.65 -10.05 13.80
CA GLN A 157 6.46 -10.88 12.61
C GLN A 157 7.23 -10.32 11.42
N ILE A 158 7.10 -9.03 11.12
CA ILE A 158 7.83 -8.37 10.03
C ILE A 158 9.34 -8.50 10.24
N LYS A 159 9.87 -8.23 11.44
CA LYS A 159 11.30 -8.38 11.75
C LYS A 159 11.79 -9.83 11.62
N LYS A 160 10.93 -10.81 11.87
CA LYS A 160 11.26 -12.23 11.66
C LYS A 160 11.39 -12.51 10.17
N GLU A 161 10.41 -12.10 9.38
CA GLU A 161 10.37 -12.28 7.92
C GLU A 161 11.55 -11.56 7.24
N GLU A 162 11.88 -10.34 7.67
CA GLU A 162 13.05 -9.58 7.20
C GLU A 162 14.37 -10.34 7.45
N ARG A 163 14.57 -10.87 8.67
CA ARG A 163 15.77 -11.66 9.00
C ARG A 163 15.84 -13.00 8.26
N GLU A 164 14.71 -13.66 8.07
CA GLU A 164 14.64 -14.91 7.31
C GLU A 164 14.98 -14.65 5.82
N MET A 165 14.51 -13.54 5.26
CA MET A 165 14.88 -13.08 3.92
C MET A 165 16.38 -12.75 3.79
N GLU A 166 16.98 -12.08 4.79
CA GLU A 166 18.42 -11.81 4.82
C GLU A 166 19.25 -13.10 4.84
N TRP A 167 18.79 -14.12 5.58
CA TRP A 167 19.50 -15.40 5.70
C TRP A 167 19.37 -16.27 4.44
N ASN A 168 18.21 -16.24 3.78
CA ASN A 168 17.94 -16.99 2.55
C ASN A 168 18.55 -16.34 1.29
N GLY A 169 19.05 -15.11 1.41
CA GLY A 169 19.71 -14.34 0.34
C GLY A 169 21.24 -14.47 0.29
N ILE A 170 21.85 -15.29 1.16
CA ILE A 170 23.29 -15.64 1.20
C ILE A 170 23.47 -17.07 0.68
#